data_AF-A0A7J3BAH0-F1
#
_entry.id   AF-A0A7J3BAH0-F1
#
_cell.length_a   1.000
_cell.length_b   1.000
_cell.length_c   1.000
_cell.angle_alpha   90.00
_cell.angle_beta   90.00
_cell.angle_gamma   90.00
#
_symmetry.space_group_name_H-M   'P 1'
#
loop_
_entity.id
_entity.type
_entity.pdbx_description
1 polymer ?
#
loop_
_entity_poly.entity_id
_entity_poly.type
_entity_poly.pdbx_seq_one_letter_code
_entity_poly.pdbx_strand_id
1 'polypeptide(L)'
;MRILLLLLLISFLFGCIESNTSAVKNETADTYQQQPCIGCATPYNHEDEQRQSLEENLIQQNQTNESVLENETTKITGEQNSNRQNESSLNVTSIRNTTENLSACIGPKENEYDIYTQNEVRFRDRVYKDECVIATVVKKYYCKNDSVKGVNIECPPGYDCRNGACKPMDYICTKTSGNNITVKGHIIVVKGINTVLDEYDSCVDEGTVKEWMCAENGSGYYEELYCGTGYKCIEDEGRCTRSKCIETDDGDDPLHPGEITFANKNDTYKDSCIGDKTLIEYYCYGEGTKSREYTCKNKCDDNFCIPVYE
;
A
#
# COMPACT_ATOMS: atom_id res chain seq x y z
N MET A 1 -26.00 77.89 14.56
CA MET A 1 -25.99 78.13 16.02
C MET A 1 -25.89 76.75 16.68
N ARG A 2 -24.86 76.33 17.41
CA ARG A 2 -23.66 76.92 18.03
C ARG A 2 -22.64 75.74 18.14
N ILE A 3 -21.40 75.91 17.66
CA ILE A 3 -20.16 76.16 18.45
C ILE A 3 -19.77 74.93 19.31
N LEU A 4 -18.75 74.14 18.93
CA LEU A 4 -17.28 74.32 19.15
C LEU A 4 -16.85 74.06 20.60
N LEU A 5 -15.93 73.11 20.82
CA LEU A 5 -14.69 73.16 21.63
C LEU A 5 -14.08 71.73 21.69
N LEU A 6 -12.88 71.46 21.13
CA LEU A 6 -11.52 71.64 21.72
C LEU A 6 -11.30 70.77 22.98
N LEU A 7 -10.18 70.09 23.28
CA LEU A 7 -8.82 69.92 22.72
C LEU A 7 -8.04 68.93 23.63
N LEU A 8 -6.82 68.58 23.21
CA LEU A 8 -5.64 68.06 23.96
C LEU A 8 -5.51 66.52 24.08
N LEU A 9 -4.61 65.88 23.33
CA LEU A 9 -3.12 65.80 23.44
C LEU A 9 -2.69 64.74 24.47
N ILE A 10 -1.90 63.76 24.03
CA ILE A 10 -0.50 63.51 24.49
C ILE A 10 0.08 62.31 23.72
N SER A 11 1.24 62.57 23.14
CA SER A 11 2.21 61.70 22.49
C SER A 11 2.96 60.78 23.46
N PHE A 12 3.23 59.53 23.07
CA PHE A 12 4.39 58.79 23.56
C PHE A 12 5.07 57.98 22.44
N LEU A 13 6.35 58.31 22.26
CA LEU A 13 7.38 57.59 21.52
C LEU A 13 7.90 56.42 22.36
N PHE A 14 7.98 55.23 21.78
CA PHE A 14 8.98 54.16 22.00
C PHE A 14 8.90 53.30 20.72
N GLY A 15 9.92 53.05 19.91
CA GLY A 15 11.33 52.85 20.21
C GLY A 15 11.65 51.37 19.96
N CYS A 16 11.79 50.96 18.68
CA CYS A 16 12.31 49.63 18.33
C CYS A 16 13.69 49.81 17.67
N ILE A 17 14.71 49.41 18.42
CA ILE A 17 16.07 49.14 17.97
C ILE A 17 16.13 47.63 17.78
N GLU A 18 16.47 47.15 16.58
CA GLU A 18 17.01 45.80 16.41
C GLU A 18 18.34 45.89 15.66
N SER A 19 19.37 45.36 16.33
CA SER A 19 20.73 45.21 15.86
C SER A 19 20.99 43.74 15.50
N ASN A 20 21.57 43.53 14.31
CA ASN A 20 22.50 42.49 13.86
C ASN A 20 22.63 41.21 14.72
N THR A 21 22.57 40.03 14.09
CA THR A 21 23.77 39.30 13.63
C THR A 21 23.42 37.92 13.07
N SER A 22 24.12 37.59 11.99
CA SER A 22 24.18 36.29 11.33
C SER A 22 24.77 35.21 12.24
N ALA A 23 24.21 34.01 12.20
CA ALA A 23 24.89 32.78 12.62
C ALA A 23 24.49 31.63 11.69
N VAL A 24 25.44 31.27 10.83
CA VAL A 24 25.49 30.01 10.08
C VAL A 24 25.82 28.89 11.07
N LYS A 25 25.02 27.83 11.08
CA LYS A 25 25.46 26.48 11.42
C LYS A 25 24.80 25.47 10.49
N ASN A 26 25.65 24.87 9.66
CA ASN A 26 25.42 23.65 8.90
C ASN A 26 25.21 22.48 9.85
N GLU A 27 24.25 21.61 9.54
CA GLU A 27 24.33 20.17 9.84
C GLU A 27 23.43 19.40 8.85
N THR A 28 24.10 18.81 7.86
CA THR A 28 23.82 17.57 7.11
C THR A 28 22.37 17.22 6.75
N ALA A 29 21.98 17.56 5.53
CA ALA A 29 20.92 16.87 4.80
C ALA A 29 21.50 15.61 4.12
N ASP A 30 20.96 14.45 4.46
CA ASP A 30 21.23 13.21 3.74
C ASP A 30 20.78 13.35 2.28
N THR A 31 21.72 13.09 1.39
CA THR A 31 21.58 13.25 -0.05
C THR A 31 20.83 12.04 -0.61
N TYR A 32 19.53 12.17 -0.88
CA TYR A 32 18.81 11.19 -1.70
C TYR A 32 19.22 11.40 -3.17
N GLN A 33 20.09 10.53 -3.67
CA GLN A 33 20.41 10.47 -5.09
C GLN A 33 19.18 9.96 -5.85
N GLN A 34 18.58 10.85 -6.64
CA GLN A 34 17.67 10.46 -7.71
C GLN A 34 18.47 9.63 -8.73
N GLN A 35 18.10 8.36 -8.87
CA GLN A 35 18.57 7.49 -9.93
C GLN A 35 17.51 7.49 -11.06
N PRO A 36 17.91 7.63 -12.34
CA PRO A 36 16.96 7.78 -13.43
C PRO A 36 16.33 6.45 -13.81
N CYS A 37 15.00 6.38 -13.84
CA CYS A 37 14.26 5.22 -14.34
C CYS A 37 14.23 5.18 -15.88
N ILE A 38 14.70 4.06 -16.40
CA ILE A 38 14.54 3.59 -17.78
C ILE A 38 13.19 2.87 -17.84
N GLY A 39 12.28 3.34 -18.70
CA GLY A 39 11.05 2.61 -19.02
C GLY A 39 9.82 3.51 -19.06
N CYS A 40 9.59 4.15 -20.22
CA CYS A 40 8.32 4.82 -20.50
C CYS A 40 7.17 3.81 -20.46
N ALA A 41 6.11 4.16 -19.75
CA ALA A 41 4.84 3.43 -19.73
C ALA A 41 4.24 3.35 -21.14
N THR A 42 3.79 2.15 -21.53
CA THR A 42 3.03 1.91 -22.76
C THR A 42 1.51 2.08 -22.50
N PRO A 43 0.70 2.28 -23.56
CA PRO A 43 -0.72 2.64 -23.42
C PRO A 43 -1.58 1.51 -22.86
N TYR A 44 -2.56 1.91 -22.08
CA TYR A 44 -3.63 1.12 -21.46
C TYR A 44 -4.45 0.35 -22.51
N ASN A 45 -4.47 -0.99 -22.43
CA ASN A 45 -5.23 -1.86 -23.34
C ASN A 45 -6.54 -2.34 -22.69
N HIS A 46 -7.62 -2.28 -23.47
CA HIS A 46 -9.02 -2.47 -23.10
C HIS A 46 -9.42 -3.95 -22.81
N GLU A 47 -8.50 -4.82 -22.42
CA GLU A 47 -8.72 -6.28 -22.26
C GLU A 47 -9.00 -6.75 -20.81
N ASP A 48 -8.83 -5.88 -19.81
CA ASP A 48 -8.91 -6.28 -18.40
C ASP A 48 -10.36 -6.45 -17.87
N GLU A 49 -11.37 -5.84 -18.51
CA GLU A 49 -12.78 -6.04 -18.13
C GLU A 49 -13.30 -7.46 -18.45
N GLN A 50 -12.71 -8.19 -19.40
CA GLN A 50 -13.15 -9.54 -19.71
C GLN A 50 -12.60 -10.61 -18.76
N ARG A 51 -11.47 -10.35 -18.09
CA ARG A 51 -10.89 -11.27 -17.08
C ARG A 51 -11.67 -11.29 -15.78
N GLN A 52 -12.20 -10.14 -15.34
CA GLN A 52 -13.00 -10.06 -14.11
C GLN A 52 -14.32 -10.85 -14.19
N SER A 53 -14.99 -10.89 -15.35
CA SER A 53 -16.23 -11.67 -15.51
C SER A 53 -16.02 -13.19 -15.55
N LEU A 54 -14.80 -13.65 -15.87
CA LEU A 54 -14.48 -15.08 -15.95
C LEU A 54 -14.15 -15.65 -14.55
N GLU A 55 -13.56 -14.86 -13.67
CA GLU A 55 -13.25 -15.26 -12.29
C GLU A 55 -14.50 -15.36 -11.40
N GLU A 56 -15.49 -14.48 -11.58
CA GLU A 56 -16.77 -14.56 -10.85
C GLU A 56 -17.57 -15.83 -11.19
N ASN A 57 -17.50 -16.31 -12.44
CA ASN A 57 -18.18 -17.54 -12.86
C ASN A 57 -17.51 -18.82 -12.31
N LEU A 58 -16.19 -18.81 -12.05
CA LEU A 58 -15.49 -19.96 -11.46
C LEU A 58 -15.78 -20.14 -9.97
N ILE A 59 -16.00 -19.03 -9.24
CA ILE A 59 -16.31 -19.05 -7.80
C ILE A 59 -17.72 -19.63 -7.58
N GLN A 60 -18.66 -19.38 -8.48
CA GLN A 60 -20.04 -19.85 -8.34
C GLN A 60 -20.22 -21.35 -8.65
N GLN A 61 -19.39 -21.94 -9.52
CA GLN A 61 -19.37 -23.38 -9.76
C GLN A 61 -18.80 -24.20 -8.59
N ASN A 62 -17.82 -23.67 -7.85
CA ASN A 62 -17.23 -24.38 -6.71
C ASN A 62 -18.18 -24.45 -5.51
N GLN A 63 -19.01 -23.42 -5.29
CA GLN A 63 -20.02 -23.43 -4.24
C GLN A 63 -21.15 -24.44 -4.49
N THR A 64 -21.41 -24.80 -5.75
CA THR A 64 -22.42 -25.82 -6.07
C THR A 64 -21.91 -27.24 -5.77
N ASN A 65 -20.61 -27.49 -5.94
CA ASN A 65 -20.01 -28.82 -5.74
C ASN A 65 -19.86 -29.20 -4.26
N GLU A 66 -19.66 -28.25 -3.35
CA GLU A 66 -19.61 -28.54 -1.90
C GLU A 66 -20.99 -28.94 -1.33
N SER A 67 -22.08 -28.37 -1.87
CA SER A 67 -23.46 -28.70 -1.45
C SER A 67 -23.92 -30.10 -1.87
N VAL A 68 -23.24 -30.72 -2.85
CA VAL A 68 -23.54 -32.08 -3.33
C VAL A 68 -22.82 -33.15 -2.47
N LEU A 69 -21.66 -32.82 -1.89
CA LEU A 69 -20.88 -33.76 -1.06
C LEU A 69 -21.48 -33.95 0.36
N GLU A 70 -22.15 -32.93 0.90
CA GLU A 70 -22.80 -33.05 2.23
C GLU A 70 -24.07 -33.92 2.21
N ASN A 71 -24.71 -34.11 1.06
CA ASN A 71 -25.94 -34.93 0.93
C ASN A 71 -25.68 -36.44 0.74
N GLU A 72 -24.46 -36.87 0.43
CA GLU A 72 -24.12 -38.30 0.31
C GLU A 72 -23.65 -38.91 1.65
N THR A 73 -23.24 -38.10 2.62
CA THR A 73 -22.70 -38.60 3.89
C THR A 73 -23.80 -38.96 4.91
N THR A 74 -25.05 -38.56 4.67
CA THR A 74 -26.19 -38.87 5.56
C THR A 74 -26.98 -40.13 5.17
N LYS A 75 -26.52 -40.89 4.17
CA LYS A 75 -27.22 -42.10 3.65
C LYS A 75 -26.54 -43.43 3.99
N ILE A 76 -25.48 -43.43 4.81
CA ILE A 76 -24.71 -44.64 5.15
C ILE A 76 -24.91 -45.10 6.61
N THR A 77 -25.65 -44.35 7.44
CA THR A 77 -26.00 -44.76 8.81
C THR A 77 -27.47 -45.18 8.93
N GLY A 78 -27.82 -46.33 8.34
CA GLY A 78 -29.18 -46.81 8.47
C GLY A 78 -29.48 -48.13 7.78
N GLU A 79 -28.73 -49.20 8.05
CA GLU A 79 -29.21 -50.58 7.90
C GLU A 79 -28.15 -51.58 8.41
N GLN A 80 -28.45 -52.31 9.49
CA GLN A 80 -28.42 -53.78 9.58
C GLN A 80 -28.52 -54.26 11.03
N ASN A 81 -29.74 -54.59 11.42
CA ASN A 81 -30.06 -55.57 12.46
C ASN A 81 -30.22 -56.94 11.78
N SER A 82 -29.41 -57.94 12.15
CA SER A 82 -29.81 -59.36 12.29
C SER A 82 -28.57 -60.28 12.36
N ASN A 83 -28.27 -60.86 13.53
CA ASN A 83 -28.33 -62.31 13.75
C ASN A 83 -27.73 -62.73 15.10
N ARG A 84 -28.43 -63.67 15.74
CA ARG A 84 -28.13 -64.33 17.01
C ARG A 84 -27.05 -65.42 16.87
N GLN A 85 -26.27 -65.54 17.94
CA GLN A 85 -25.75 -66.75 18.59
C GLN A 85 -24.94 -67.77 17.77
N ASN A 86 -23.66 -67.91 18.13
CA ASN A 86 -23.12 -69.20 18.58
C ASN A 86 -21.85 -69.01 19.41
N GLU A 87 -21.78 -69.74 20.52
CA GLU A 87 -20.65 -69.86 21.43
C GLU A 87 -19.45 -70.52 20.75
N SER A 88 -18.24 -70.07 21.09
CA SER A 88 -17.06 -70.94 21.19
C SER A 88 -15.95 -70.15 21.88
N SER A 89 -15.65 -70.56 23.10
CA SER A 89 -14.45 -70.25 23.87
C SER A 89 -13.17 -70.42 23.04
N LEU A 90 -12.24 -69.46 23.13
CA LEU A 90 -10.80 -69.72 23.07
C LEU A 90 -9.96 -68.46 23.36
N ASN A 91 -9.10 -68.59 24.37
CA ASN A 91 -7.85 -67.88 24.63
C ASN A 91 -7.89 -66.37 24.89
N VAL A 92 -8.30 -66.05 26.12
CA VAL A 92 -7.72 -64.96 26.92
C VAL A 92 -6.23 -65.28 27.16
N THR A 93 -5.38 -64.86 26.23
CA THR A 93 -3.94 -64.75 26.48
C THR A 93 -3.42 -63.45 25.87
N SER A 94 -3.04 -62.55 26.77
CA SER A 94 -2.12 -61.44 26.52
C SER A 94 -2.62 -60.30 25.62
N ILE A 95 -3.73 -59.66 26.01
CA ILE A 95 -3.78 -58.21 25.90
C ILE A 95 -2.98 -57.68 27.09
N ARG A 96 -1.65 -57.57 26.92
CA ARG A 96 -0.89 -56.66 27.77
C ARG A 96 -1.45 -55.28 27.48
N ASN A 97 -2.23 -54.78 28.42
CA ASN A 97 -2.42 -53.35 28.61
C ASN A 97 -1.04 -52.67 28.57
N THR A 98 -0.64 -52.18 27.40
CA THR A 98 0.20 -50.98 27.31
C THR A 98 -0.71 -49.79 27.55
N THR A 99 -1.30 -49.73 28.75
CA THR A 99 -1.58 -48.44 29.36
C THR A 99 -0.22 -47.82 29.63
N GLU A 100 0.13 -46.89 28.76
CA GLU A 100 0.61 -45.59 29.21
C GLU A 100 2.00 -45.55 29.87
N ASN A 101 3.01 -45.27 29.03
CA ASN A 101 3.94 -44.20 29.38
C ASN A 101 3.33 -42.83 28.99
N LEU A 102 2.07 -42.58 29.37
CA LEU A 102 1.31 -41.35 29.08
C LEU A 102 1.67 -40.22 30.04
N SER A 103 2.67 -40.45 30.90
CA SER A 103 3.22 -39.48 31.84
C SER A 103 4.54 -38.86 31.38
N ALA A 104 5.08 -39.26 30.22
CA ALA A 104 6.32 -38.66 29.72
C ALA A 104 6.03 -37.31 29.04
N CYS A 105 6.88 -36.32 29.31
CA CYS A 105 6.86 -35.06 28.59
C CYS A 105 7.48 -35.28 27.19
N ILE A 106 6.78 -34.88 26.14
CA ILE A 106 7.19 -35.04 24.75
C ILE A 106 7.37 -33.65 24.13
N GLY A 107 8.59 -33.33 23.70
CA GLY A 107 8.93 -32.04 23.08
C GLY A 107 10.43 -31.74 23.21
N PRO A 108 10.86 -30.50 22.90
CA PRO A 108 12.25 -30.08 23.03
C PRO A 108 12.75 -30.27 24.47
N LYS A 109 14.01 -30.66 24.66
CA LYS A 109 14.64 -30.74 25.99
C LYS A 109 15.17 -29.37 26.43
N GLU A 110 15.58 -29.29 27.69
CA GLU A 110 16.36 -28.15 28.19
C GLU A 110 17.59 -27.90 27.30
N ASN A 111 17.73 -26.67 26.81
CA ASN A 111 18.75 -26.21 25.85
C ASN A 111 18.63 -26.72 24.40
N GLU A 112 17.57 -27.45 24.05
CA GLU A 112 17.29 -27.89 22.66
C GLU A 112 16.15 -27.10 22.00
N TYR A 113 15.56 -26.12 22.70
CA TYR A 113 14.50 -25.29 22.14
C TYR A 113 15.07 -24.27 21.14
N ASP A 114 14.43 -24.16 19.98
CA ASP A 114 14.75 -23.17 18.95
C ASP A 114 13.84 -21.94 19.09
N ILE A 115 14.44 -20.76 19.26
CA ILE A 115 13.71 -19.50 19.38
C ILE A 115 13.07 -19.05 18.06
N TYR A 116 13.53 -19.54 16.91
CA TYR A 116 13.08 -19.12 15.58
C TYR A 116 11.95 -19.98 15.00
N THR A 117 11.66 -21.11 15.62
CA THR A 117 10.60 -22.05 15.22
C THR A 117 9.57 -22.18 16.34
N GLN A 118 8.28 -22.18 15.99
CA GLN A 118 7.23 -22.47 16.96
C GLN A 118 7.19 -23.98 17.21
N ASN A 119 7.36 -24.39 18.46
CA ASN A 119 7.25 -25.79 18.86
C ASN A 119 6.06 -26.00 19.81
N GLU A 120 5.76 -27.27 20.04
CA GLU A 120 4.81 -27.70 21.06
C GLU A 120 5.40 -28.77 21.97
N VAL A 121 4.96 -28.75 23.22
CA VAL A 121 5.24 -29.77 24.22
C VAL A 121 3.94 -30.45 24.61
N ARG A 122 3.92 -31.78 24.59
CA ARG A 122 2.79 -32.60 25.01
C ARG A 122 3.12 -33.26 26.33
N PHE A 123 2.19 -33.17 27.28
CA PHE A 123 2.33 -33.84 28.58
C PHE A 123 0.95 -34.26 29.07
N ARG A 124 0.75 -35.58 29.20
CA ARG A 124 -0.59 -36.17 29.38
C ARG A 124 -1.50 -35.69 28.25
N ASP A 125 -2.74 -35.29 28.56
CA ASP A 125 -3.72 -34.79 27.60
C ASP A 125 -3.62 -33.27 27.30
N ARG A 126 -2.48 -32.63 27.61
CA ARG A 126 -2.27 -31.20 27.39
C ARG A 126 -1.19 -30.93 26.36
N VAL A 127 -1.42 -29.88 25.55
CA VAL A 127 -0.48 -29.35 24.58
C VAL A 127 -0.11 -27.92 24.97
N TYR A 128 1.19 -27.65 25.06
CA TYR A 128 1.76 -26.35 25.38
C TYR A 128 2.49 -25.85 24.14
N LYS A 129 1.97 -24.82 23.49
CA LYS A 129 2.60 -24.23 22.31
C LYS A 129 3.43 -23.03 22.71
N ASP A 130 4.59 -22.87 22.08
CA ASP A 130 5.35 -21.63 22.22
C ASP A 130 4.48 -20.43 21.85
N GLU A 131 4.60 -19.37 22.62
CA GLU A 131 3.72 -18.20 22.55
C GLU A 131 4.50 -16.91 22.73
N CYS A 132 3.98 -15.81 22.19
CA CYS A 132 4.54 -14.49 22.43
C CYS A 132 3.97 -13.92 23.71
N VAL A 133 4.84 -13.59 24.66
CA VAL A 133 4.43 -12.91 25.90
C VAL A 133 4.20 -11.44 25.63
N ILE A 134 5.15 -10.84 24.91
CA ILE A 134 5.09 -9.49 24.34
C ILE A 134 5.82 -9.50 22.99
N ALA A 135 5.77 -8.37 22.28
CA ALA A 135 6.41 -8.14 20.98
C ALA A 135 7.85 -8.63 20.85
N THR A 136 8.64 -8.58 21.92
CA THR A 136 10.08 -8.90 21.90
C THR A 136 10.42 -10.14 22.73
N VAL A 137 9.43 -10.84 23.30
CA VAL A 137 9.68 -11.97 24.21
C VAL A 137 8.84 -13.17 23.80
N VAL A 138 9.54 -14.26 23.46
CA VAL A 138 8.93 -15.57 23.23
C VAL A 138 9.01 -16.41 24.50
N LYS A 139 7.91 -17.07 24.84
CA LYS A 139 7.88 -18.10 25.87
C LYS A 139 8.02 -19.46 25.21
N LYS A 140 9.09 -20.16 25.59
CA LYS A 140 9.42 -21.50 25.10
C LYS A 140 9.04 -22.55 26.11
N TYR A 141 8.28 -23.55 25.67
CA TYR A 141 8.00 -24.73 26.46
C TYR A 141 9.00 -25.84 26.15
N TYR A 142 9.47 -26.52 27.17
CA TYR A 142 10.40 -27.64 27.03
C TYR A 142 10.20 -28.69 28.13
N CYS A 143 10.73 -29.89 27.89
CA CYS A 143 10.70 -31.01 28.80
C CYS A 143 11.96 -31.06 29.68
N LYS A 144 11.75 -31.10 31.00
CA LYS A 144 12.81 -31.32 31.98
C LYS A 144 12.31 -32.24 33.10
N ASN A 145 13.01 -33.36 33.32
CA ASN A 145 12.65 -34.38 34.32
C ASN A 145 11.18 -34.81 34.22
N ASP A 146 10.76 -35.21 33.01
CA ASP A 146 9.37 -35.60 32.69
C ASP A 146 8.30 -34.57 33.08
N SER A 147 8.67 -33.29 33.14
CA SER A 147 7.76 -32.19 33.44
C SER A 147 7.88 -31.09 32.39
N VAL A 148 6.77 -30.42 32.11
CA VAL A 148 6.75 -29.22 31.27
C VAL A 148 7.35 -28.05 32.04
N LYS A 149 8.27 -27.33 31.43
CA LYS A 149 8.82 -26.06 31.89
C LYS A 149 8.60 -24.99 30.82
N GLY A 150 8.63 -23.74 31.27
CA GLY A 150 8.53 -22.57 30.42
C GLY A 150 9.68 -21.60 30.73
N VAL A 151 10.24 -20.97 29.71
CA VAL A 151 11.24 -19.91 29.85
C VAL A 151 10.88 -18.75 28.92
N ASN A 152 11.02 -17.52 29.41
CA ASN A 152 10.86 -16.33 28.61
C ASN A 152 12.21 -15.90 28.05
N ILE A 153 12.29 -15.68 26.74
CA ILE A 153 13.53 -15.34 26.04
C ILE A 153 13.27 -14.11 25.16
N GLU A 154 14.14 -13.13 25.27
CA GLU A 154 14.12 -11.95 24.40
C GLU A 154 14.57 -12.34 22.98
N CYS A 155 13.83 -11.86 21.98
CA CYS A 155 14.25 -11.97 20.60
C CYS A 155 15.49 -11.09 20.34
N PRO A 156 16.43 -11.56 19.50
CA PRO A 156 17.63 -10.79 19.19
C PRO A 156 17.29 -9.48 18.45
N PRO A 157 18.21 -8.49 18.43
CA PRO A 157 18.03 -7.27 17.66
C PRO A 157 17.67 -7.55 16.19
N GLY A 158 16.66 -6.85 15.69
CA GLY A 158 16.12 -7.07 14.34
C GLY A 158 15.11 -8.21 14.24
N TYR A 159 14.66 -8.79 15.36
CA TYR A 159 13.62 -9.81 15.41
C TYR A 159 12.50 -9.44 16.38
N ASP A 160 11.27 -9.80 16.04
CA ASP A 160 10.11 -9.71 16.93
C ASP A 160 9.45 -11.08 17.12
N CYS A 161 8.68 -11.23 18.20
CA CYS A 161 7.92 -12.43 18.44
C CYS A 161 6.62 -12.37 17.65
N ARG A 162 6.47 -13.31 16.70
CA ARG A 162 5.24 -13.54 15.94
C ARG A 162 4.94 -15.04 15.93
N ASN A 163 3.72 -15.42 16.29
CA ASN A 163 3.25 -16.82 16.33
C ASN A 163 4.17 -17.75 17.15
N GLY A 164 4.61 -17.32 18.34
CA GLY A 164 5.41 -18.16 19.23
C GLY A 164 6.87 -18.38 18.81
N ALA A 165 7.40 -17.53 17.92
CA ALA A 165 8.77 -17.58 17.45
C ALA A 165 9.32 -16.18 17.17
N CYS A 166 10.63 -16.02 17.33
CA CYS A 166 11.34 -14.84 16.88
C CYS A 166 11.47 -14.85 15.35
N LYS A 167 10.97 -13.83 14.68
CA LYS A 167 11.00 -13.66 13.22
C LYS A 167 11.70 -12.35 12.86
N PRO A 168 12.42 -12.27 11.73
CA PRO A 168 13.05 -11.02 11.30
C PRO A 168 12.04 -9.89 11.18
N MET A 169 12.42 -8.68 11.56
CA MET A 169 11.63 -7.46 11.39
C MET A 169 11.72 -6.98 9.94
N ASP A 170 11.07 -7.72 9.05
CA ASP A 170 10.99 -7.38 7.62
C ASP A 170 10.00 -6.25 7.38
N TYR A 171 10.26 -5.46 6.33
CA TYR A 171 9.29 -4.50 5.82
C TYR A 171 8.24 -5.24 5.00
N ILE A 172 6.97 -4.97 5.28
CA ILE A 172 5.85 -5.47 4.51
C ILE A 172 5.00 -4.25 4.16
N CYS A 173 4.88 -3.97 2.88
CA CYS A 173 3.99 -2.94 2.35
C CYS A 173 2.76 -3.59 1.77
N THR A 174 1.60 -3.04 2.11
CA THR A 174 0.30 -3.43 1.56
C THR A 174 -0.34 -2.20 0.93
N LYS A 175 -0.97 -2.36 -0.24
CA LYS A 175 -1.67 -1.28 -0.96
C LYS A 175 -3.11 -1.69 -1.25
N THR A 176 -4.05 -0.77 -1.11
CA THR A 176 -5.49 -1.02 -1.34
C THR A 176 -5.89 -1.05 -2.82
N SER A 177 -5.10 -0.44 -3.70
CA SER A 177 -5.32 -0.36 -5.15
C SER A 177 -4.01 -0.55 -5.93
N GLY A 178 -4.08 -0.78 -7.23
CA GLY A 178 -2.89 -0.75 -8.10
C GLY A 178 -2.29 0.66 -8.20
N ASN A 179 -1.24 0.82 -9.02
CA ASN A 179 -0.67 2.13 -9.35
C ASN A 179 -1.58 2.82 -10.36
N ASN A 180 -2.65 3.43 -9.87
CA ASN A 180 -3.69 4.03 -10.70
C ASN A 180 -4.16 5.33 -10.07
N ILE A 181 -3.67 6.43 -10.64
CA ILE A 181 -3.95 7.81 -10.19
C ILE A 181 -5.43 8.19 -10.23
N THR A 182 -6.31 7.40 -10.87
CA THR A 182 -7.76 7.66 -10.91
C THR A 182 -8.53 7.03 -9.75
N VAL A 183 -7.86 6.25 -8.90
CA VAL A 183 -8.43 5.60 -7.71
C VAL A 183 -7.59 6.01 -6.51
N LYS A 184 -8.22 6.51 -5.44
CA LYS A 184 -7.49 6.85 -4.22
C LYS A 184 -6.90 5.59 -3.60
N GLY A 185 -5.58 5.47 -3.65
CA GLY A 185 -4.81 4.43 -3.00
C GLY A 185 -4.49 4.77 -1.55
N HIS A 186 -4.09 3.71 -0.85
CA HIS A 186 -3.69 3.74 0.54
C HIS A 186 -2.64 2.65 0.72
N ILE A 187 -1.48 3.03 1.27
CA ILE A 187 -0.44 2.09 1.66
C ILE A 187 -0.30 2.03 3.16
N ILE A 188 -0.03 0.82 3.66
CA ILE A 188 0.42 0.59 5.03
C ILE A 188 1.73 -0.19 4.96
N VAL A 189 2.77 0.35 5.58
CA VAL A 189 4.06 -0.31 5.74
C VAL A 189 4.23 -0.69 7.20
N VAL A 190 4.45 -1.98 7.44
CA VAL A 190 4.82 -2.50 8.76
C VAL A 190 6.26 -2.99 8.74
N LYS A 191 6.95 -2.83 9.87
CA LYS A 191 8.26 -3.43 10.13
C LYS A 191 8.14 -4.32 11.37
N GLY A 192 8.07 -5.63 11.15
CA GLY A 192 7.63 -6.55 12.19
C GLY A 192 6.18 -6.26 12.61
N ILE A 193 5.94 -5.99 13.89
CA ILE A 193 4.62 -5.60 14.41
C ILE A 193 4.32 -4.09 14.38
N ASN A 194 5.30 -3.25 14.03
CA ASN A 194 5.15 -1.80 14.09
C ASN A 194 4.72 -1.25 12.74
N THR A 195 3.63 -0.49 12.70
CA THR A 195 3.33 0.37 11.54
C THR A 195 4.33 1.52 11.50
N VAL A 196 5.03 1.67 10.38
CA VAL A 196 6.04 2.71 10.16
C VAL A 196 5.63 3.73 9.10
N LEU A 197 4.63 3.40 8.28
CA LEU A 197 4.01 4.29 7.30
C LEU A 197 2.54 3.90 7.11
N ASP A 198 1.68 4.90 7.00
CA ASP A 198 0.23 4.75 6.79
C ASP A 198 -0.23 6.00 6.02
N GLU A 199 -0.28 5.89 4.69
CA GLU A 199 -0.38 7.05 3.81
C GLU A 199 -1.38 6.82 2.69
N TYR A 200 -2.16 7.85 2.39
CA TYR A 200 -3.10 7.87 1.27
C TYR A 200 -2.53 8.67 0.11
N ASP A 201 -2.94 8.33 -1.10
CA ASP A 201 -2.74 9.20 -2.25
C ASP A 201 -3.38 10.57 -1.96
N SER A 202 -2.71 11.62 -2.39
CA SER A 202 -3.09 13.00 -2.12
C SER A 202 -2.78 13.89 -3.32
N CYS A 203 -3.40 15.05 -3.39
CA CYS A 203 -3.01 16.03 -4.39
C CYS A 203 -1.77 16.80 -3.93
N VAL A 204 -0.87 17.07 -4.85
CA VAL A 204 0.21 18.06 -4.67
C VAL A 204 -0.31 19.44 -5.07
N ASP A 205 -1.03 19.46 -6.19
CA ASP A 205 -1.79 20.59 -6.69
C ASP A 205 -2.95 20.09 -7.58
N GLU A 206 -3.69 21.00 -8.25
CA GLU A 206 -4.83 20.63 -9.09
C GLU A 206 -4.47 19.76 -10.31
N GLY A 207 -3.22 19.70 -10.74
CA GLY A 207 -2.77 18.91 -11.90
C GLY A 207 -2.01 17.65 -11.53
N THR A 208 -1.60 17.48 -10.27
CA THR A 208 -0.63 16.47 -9.86
C THR A 208 -1.09 15.69 -8.63
N VAL A 209 -1.09 14.36 -8.75
CA VAL A 209 -1.29 13.40 -7.64
C VAL A 209 0.07 12.99 -7.08
N LYS A 210 0.18 12.97 -5.76
CA LYS A 210 1.18 12.18 -5.04
C LYS A 210 0.63 10.75 -4.88
N GLU A 211 1.19 9.83 -5.64
CA GLU A 211 0.82 8.42 -5.67
C GLU A 211 1.77 7.62 -4.77
N TRP A 212 1.25 6.97 -3.74
CA TRP A 212 2.03 6.11 -2.85
C TRP A 212 2.09 4.68 -3.36
N MET A 213 3.25 4.06 -3.26
CA MET A 213 3.58 2.78 -3.89
C MET A 213 4.38 1.88 -2.93
N CYS A 214 4.23 0.57 -3.12
CA CYS A 214 5.04 -0.44 -2.45
C CYS A 214 6.23 -0.84 -3.30
N ALA A 215 7.44 -0.78 -2.75
CA ALA A 215 8.65 -1.29 -3.37
C ALA A 215 8.80 -2.81 -3.17
N GLU A 216 9.63 -3.46 -4.00
CA GLU A 216 9.88 -4.91 -3.93
C GLU A 216 10.47 -5.37 -2.59
N ASN A 217 11.24 -4.51 -1.93
CA ASN A 217 11.80 -4.77 -0.60
C ASN A 217 10.78 -4.59 0.54
N GLY A 218 9.52 -4.29 0.22
CA GLY A 218 8.43 -4.06 1.17
C GLY A 218 8.40 -2.67 1.81
N SER A 219 9.27 -1.72 1.42
CA SER A 219 9.15 -0.33 1.87
C SER A 219 8.10 0.46 1.06
N GLY A 220 7.65 1.60 1.60
CA GLY A 220 6.79 2.54 0.87
C GLY A 220 7.60 3.69 0.26
N TYR A 221 7.16 4.19 -0.89
CA TYR A 221 7.67 5.39 -1.54
C TYR A 221 6.52 6.10 -2.29
N TYR A 222 6.75 7.30 -2.81
CA TYR A 222 5.77 8.00 -3.63
C TYR A 222 6.38 8.53 -4.93
N GLU A 223 5.51 8.75 -5.91
CA GLU A 223 5.79 9.50 -7.13
C GLU A 223 4.80 10.66 -7.27
N GLU A 224 5.22 11.76 -7.89
CA GLU A 224 4.35 12.86 -8.25
C GLU A 224 3.97 12.71 -9.72
N LEU A 225 2.71 12.33 -9.95
CA LEU A 225 2.19 11.94 -11.26
C LEU A 225 1.22 13.00 -11.75
N TYR A 226 1.51 13.49 -12.96
CA TYR A 226 0.61 14.38 -13.66
C TYR A 226 -0.70 13.66 -13.99
N CYS A 227 -1.84 14.29 -13.69
CA CYS A 227 -3.15 13.72 -13.96
C CYS A 227 -3.43 13.48 -15.44
N GLY A 228 -2.66 14.11 -16.31
CA GLY A 228 -2.85 14.02 -17.74
C GLY A 228 -3.92 14.99 -18.23
N THR A 229 -3.93 15.10 -19.55
CA THR A 229 -4.86 15.90 -20.34
C THR A 229 -6.32 15.67 -19.99
N GLY A 230 -7.03 16.75 -19.69
CA GLY A 230 -8.45 16.70 -19.38
C GLY A 230 -8.79 16.06 -18.03
N TYR A 231 -7.79 15.92 -17.14
CA TYR A 231 -7.97 15.50 -15.76
C TYR A 231 -7.41 16.51 -14.78
N LYS A 232 -7.88 16.41 -13.54
CA LYS A 232 -7.42 17.22 -12.40
C LYS A 232 -7.43 16.38 -11.14
N CYS A 233 -6.54 16.72 -10.21
CA CYS A 233 -6.58 16.15 -8.88
C CYS A 233 -7.68 16.81 -8.04
N ILE A 234 -8.41 16.02 -7.27
CA ILE A 234 -9.41 16.50 -6.30
C ILE A 234 -8.82 16.38 -4.90
N GLU A 235 -8.49 17.51 -4.26
CA GLU A 235 -7.76 17.59 -2.98
C GLU A 235 -8.25 16.58 -1.93
N ASP A 236 -9.55 16.59 -1.64
CA ASP A 236 -10.14 15.72 -0.60
C ASP A 236 -10.17 14.23 -0.99
N GLU A 237 -10.09 13.93 -2.29
CA GLU A 237 -10.15 12.58 -2.83
C GLU A 237 -8.79 12.01 -3.21
N GLY A 238 -7.73 12.83 -3.31
CA GLY A 238 -6.38 12.38 -3.60
C GLY A 238 -6.25 11.55 -4.88
N ARG A 239 -7.05 11.89 -5.90
CA ARG A 239 -7.07 11.17 -7.18
C ARG A 239 -7.42 12.09 -8.35
N CYS A 240 -7.02 11.68 -9.53
CA CYS A 240 -7.33 12.33 -10.79
C CYS A 240 -8.76 12.02 -11.23
N THR A 241 -9.49 13.06 -11.62
CA THR A 241 -10.85 12.99 -12.16
C THR A 241 -10.97 13.92 -13.36
N ARG A 242 -12.00 13.72 -14.18
CA ARG A 242 -12.18 14.51 -15.41
C ARG A 242 -12.30 16.01 -15.09
N SER A 243 -11.46 16.81 -15.75
CA SER A 243 -11.47 18.27 -15.72
C SER A 243 -12.51 18.83 -16.69
N LYS A 244 -12.86 20.11 -16.51
CA LYS A 244 -13.66 20.88 -17.49
C LYS A 244 -12.81 21.48 -18.59
N CYS A 245 -11.48 21.56 -18.40
CA CYS A 245 -10.54 21.91 -19.45
C CYS A 245 -10.37 20.69 -20.37
N ILE A 246 -10.51 20.89 -21.68
CA ILE A 246 -10.40 19.85 -22.70
C ILE A 246 -9.47 20.37 -23.78
N GLU A 247 -8.43 19.61 -24.14
CA GLU A 247 -7.52 19.92 -25.26
C GLU A 247 -7.54 18.80 -26.32
N THR A 248 -6.79 18.97 -27.41
CA THR A 248 -6.92 18.13 -28.62
C THR A 248 -5.66 17.36 -29.03
N ASP A 249 -4.58 17.51 -28.27
CA ASP A 249 -3.20 17.18 -28.66
C ASP A 249 -2.39 16.58 -27.50
N ASP A 250 -3.06 16.00 -26.50
CA ASP A 250 -2.44 15.24 -25.41
C ASP A 250 -1.49 16.03 -24.48
N GLY A 251 -1.69 17.34 -24.37
CA GLY A 251 -1.10 18.15 -23.31
C GLY A 251 -0.06 19.12 -23.82
N ASP A 252 1.09 19.15 -23.14
CA ASP A 252 2.25 19.97 -23.51
C ASP A 252 2.99 19.30 -24.68
N ASP A 253 2.40 19.33 -25.89
CA ASP A 253 2.85 18.64 -27.10
C ASP A 253 3.10 19.59 -28.29
N PRO A 254 4.30 20.19 -28.36
CA PRO A 254 4.61 21.16 -29.40
C PRO A 254 4.68 20.58 -30.83
N LEU A 255 4.49 19.27 -31.03
CA LEU A 255 4.57 18.62 -32.34
C LEU A 255 3.21 18.42 -33.01
N HIS A 256 2.12 18.66 -32.30
CA HIS A 256 0.77 18.56 -32.84
C HIS A 256 0.00 19.87 -32.56
N PRO A 257 -0.92 20.29 -33.44
CA PRO A 257 -1.68 21.50 -33.19
C PRO A 257 -2.77 21.28 -32.13
N GLY A 258 -2.71 22.08 -31.07
CA GLY A 258 -3.63 22.09 -29.94
C GLY A 258 -4.70 23.16 -29.95
N GLU A 259 -5.84 22.81 -29.38
CA GLU A 259 -6.93 23.71 -29.04
C GLU A 259 -7.56 23.32 -27.69
N ILE A 260 -7.49 24.22 -26.73
CA ILE A 260 -8.21 24.12 -25.47
C ILE A 260 -9.62 24.70 -25.61
N THR A 261 -10.58 23.95 -25.11
CA THR A 261 -11.96 24.37 -24.86
C THR A 261 -12.34 24.10 -23.40
N PHE A 262 -13.41 24.74 -22.93
CA PHE A 262 -13.92 24.50 -21.59
C PHE A 262 -15.39 24.11 -21.63
N ALA A 263 -15.76 23.08 -20.87
CA ALA A 263 -17.14 22.59 -20.83
C ALA A 263 -18.16 23.67 -20.38
N ASN A 264 -17.73 24.66 -19.60
CA ASN A 264 -18.61 25.62 -18.94
C ASN A 264 -18.42 27.08 -19.39
N LYS A 265 -17.56 27.35 -20.38
CA LYS A 265 -17.32 28.70 -20.89
C LYS A 265 -16.86 28.65 -22.34
N ASN A 266 -17.11 29.73 -23.08
CA ASN A 266 -16.77 29.85 -24.50
C ASN A 266 -15.33 30.34 -24.75
N ASP A 267 -14.45 30.21 -23.75
CA ASP A 267 -13.05 30.56 -23.93
C ASP A 267 -12.37 29.45 -24.74
N THR A 268 -11.50 29.85 -25.66
CA THR A 268 -10.67 28.93 -26.45
C THR A 268 -9.25 29.44 -26.47
N TYR A 269 -8.30 28.52 -26.37
CA TYR A 269 -6.87 28.81 -26.53
C TYR A 269 -6.35 27.86 -27.60
N LYS A 270 -5.58 28.37 -28.54
CA LYS A 270 -4.97 27.56 -29.59
C LYS A 270 -3.50 27.83 -29.57
N ASP A 271 -2.72 26.81 -29.89
CA ASP A 271 -1.31 27.02 -30.10
C ASP A 271 -1.09 28.04 -31.20
N SER A 272 0.03 28.73 -31.11
CA SER A 272 0.25 29.89 -31.95
C SER A 272 1.73 30.08 -32.23
N CYS A 273 2.06 30.10 -33.52
CA CYS A 273 3.40 30.49 -33.97
C CYS A 273 3.59 31.99 -33.80
N ILE A 274 4.53 32.39 -32.93
CA ILE A 274 5.00 33.77 -32.80
C ILE A 274 6.32 33.90 -33.54
N GLY A 275 6.22 33.95 -34.86
CA GLY A 275 7.36 33.98 -35.78
C GLY A 275 7.80 32.60 -36.25
N ASP A 276 8.87 32.55 -37.04
CA ASP A 276 9.23 31.36 -37.83
C ASP A 276 9.74 30.17 -37.01
N LYS A 277 10.08 30.36 -35.73
CA LYS A 277 10.70 29.33 -34.88
C LYS A 277 10.17 29.29 -33.46
N THR A 278 9.17 30.10 -33.11
CA THR A 278 8.68 30.16 -31.74
C THR A 278 7.21 29.78 -31.71
N LEU A 279 6.87 28.78 -30.90
CA LEU A 279 5.51 28.32 -30.64
C LEU A 279 5.13 28.71 -29.22
N ILE A 280 3.96 29.32 -29.02
CA ILE A 280 3.29 29.28 -27.73
C ILE A 280 2.35 28.09 -27.74
N GLU A 281 2.67 27.12 -26.91
CA GLU A 281 1.88 25.94 -26.59
C GLU A 281 0.89 26.28 -25.47
N TYR A 282 -0.37 25.94 -25.63
CA TYR A 282 -1.39 26.02 -24.59
C TYR A 282 -1.89 24.63 -24.25
N TYR A 283 -1.76 24.24 -22.98
CA TYR A 283 -2.24 22.95 -22.50
C TYR A 283 -3.12 23.06 -21.25
N CYS A 284 -3.99 22.08 -21.06
CA CYS A 284 -4.79 21.95 -19.85
C CYS A 284 -3.91 21.58 -18.65
N TYR A 285 -4.13 22.20 -17.50
CA TYR A 285 -3.51 21.82 -16.23
C TYR A 285 -4.50 22.06 -15.09
N GLY A 286 -4.99 20.98 -14.47
CA GLY A 286 -6.09 21.08 -13.52
C GLY A 286 -7.36 21.60 -14.20
N GLU A 287 -8.02 22.62 -13.64
CA GLU A 287 -9.18 23.29 -14.27
C GLU A 287 -8.79 24.42 -15.24
N GLY A 288 -7.50 24.74 -15.33
CA GLY A 288 -7.00 25.93 -16.00
C GLY A 288 -6.25 25.64 -17.30
N THR A 289 -5.88 26.73 -17.96
CA THR A 289 -4.93 26.73 -19.07
C THR A 289 -3.55 27.13 -18.54
N LYS A 290 -2.53 26.41 -18.96
CA LYS A 290 -1.13 26.81 -18.88
C LYS A 290 -0.61 27.07 -20.29
N SER A 291 0.52 27.75 -20.37
CA SER A 291 1.23 27.86 -21.63
C SER A 291 2.74 27.75 -21.44
N ARG A 292 3.42 27.32 -22.49
CA ARG A 292 4.87 27.25 -22.57
C ARG A 292 5.34 27.76 -23.93
N GLU A 293 6.48 28.43 -23.94
CA GLU A 293 7.14 28.82 -25.18
C GLU A 293 8.15 27.75 -25.61
N TYR A 294 8.06 27.31 -26.86
CA TYR A 294 9.01 26.39 -27.48
C TYR A 294 9.75 27.08 -28.61
N THR A 295 11.05 26.77 -28.72
CA THR A 295 11.83 27.06 -29.93
C THR A 295 11.85 25.84 -30.83
N CYS A 296 11.15 25.89 -31.97
CA CYS A 296 11.09 24.82 -32.94
C CYS A 296 12.46 24.57 -33.59
N LYS A 297 12.85 23.30 -33.70
CA LYS A 297 14.13 22.89 -34.30
C LYS A 297 14.24 23.33 -35.78
N ASN A 298 13.19 23.08 -36.56
CA ASN A 298 13.11 23.47 -37.97
C ASN A 298 12.43 24.84 -38.12
N LYS A 299 11.10 24.83 -38.11
CA LYS A 299 10.22 26.00 -38.17
C LYS A 299 8.95 25.75 -37.37
N CYS A 300 8.31 26.83 -36.94
CA CYS A 300 6.92 26.83 -36.51
C CYS A 300 6.05 27.05 -37.75
N ASP A 301 5.09 26.16 -38.00
CA ASP A 301 4.17 26.27 -39.12
C ASP A 301 2.83 25.66 -38.73
N ASP A 302 1.73 26.23 -39.21
CA ASP A 302 0.37 25.78 -38.89
C ASP A 302 0.11 25.56 -37.38
N ASN A 303 0.72 26.41 -36.54
CA ASN A 303 0.62 26.39 -35.07
C ASN A 303 1.20 25.14 -34.38
N PHE A 304 2.21 24.50 -34.96
CA PHE A 304 3.01 23.49 -34.25
C PHE A 304 4.47 23.50 -34.75
N CYS A 305 5.35 22.83 -34.01
CA CYS A 305 6.75 22.68 -34.40
C CYS A 305 6.93 21.53 -35.40
N ILE A 306 7.46 21.86 -36.57
CA ILE A 306 7.80 20.85 -37.58
C ILE A 306 9.07 20.09 -37.15
N PRO A 307 9.05 18.74 -37.06
CA PRO A 307 10.24 17.96 -36.75
C PRO A 307 11.27 18.00 -37.89
N VAL A 308 12.53 17.67 -37.57
CA VAL A 308 13.58 17.42 -38.56
C VAL A 308 13.66 15.91 -38.75
N TYR A 309 13.40 15.41 -39.95
CA TYR A 309 13.67 14.01 -40.31
C TYR A 309 15.08 13.94 -40.88
N GLU A 310 15.97 13.21 -40.21
CA GLU A 310 17.34 12.91 -40.67
C GLU A 310 17.38 11.61 -41.47
#